data_AF-A0A7C4N5V8-F1
#
_entry.id   AF-A0A7C4N5V8-F1
#
_cell.length_a   1.000
_cell.length_b   1.000
_cell.length_c   1.000
_cell.angle_alpha   90.00
_cell.angle_beta   90.00
_cell.angle_gamma   90.00
#
_symmetry.space_group_name_H-M   'P 1'
#
loop_
_entity.id
_entity.type
_entity.pdbx_description
1 polymer ?
#
loop_
_entity_poly.entity_id
_entity_poly.type
_entity_poly.pdbx_seq_one_letter_code
_entity_poly.pdbx_strand_id
1 'polypeptide(L)' 'MNSVRVNITLPPEVLSELSKSVEPRKRSRFIAESVVRSLKELKAKRLALEYEEAGAEIRRVNEDLEGTLNDGLD' A
#
# COMPACT_ATOMS: atom_id res chain seq x y z
N MET A 1 20.37 12.86 10.77
CA MET A 1 19.56 11.78 10.18
C MET A 1 20.43 10.53 10.15
N ASN A 2 20.11 9.51 10.95
CA ASN A 2 20.86 8.25 10.90
C ASN A 2 20.57 7.56 9.57
N SER A 3 21.61 7.26 8.80
CA SER A 3 21.50 6.51 7.54
C SER A 3 22.14 5.15 7.71
N VAL A 4 21.46 4.11 7.26
CA VAL A 4 21.96 2.72 7.27
C VAL A 4 22.34 2.36 5.84
N ARG A 5 23.53 1.77 5.65
CA ARG A 5 23.93 1.24 4.33
C ARG A 5 23.32 -0.14 4.16
N VAL A 6 22.68 -0.35 3.02
CA VAL A 6 22.10 -1.63 2.62
C VAL A 6 22.70 -2.01 1.27
N ASN A 7 23.25 -3.21 1.16
CA ASN A 7 23.67 -3.79 -0.11
C ASN A 7 22.49 -4.56 -0.71
N ILE A 8 22.13 -4.24 -1.94
CA ILE A 8 21.00 -4.86 -2.65
C ILE A 8 21.47 -5.40 -4.00
N THR A 9 20.87 -6.52 -4.41
CA THR A 9 21.06 -7.06 -5.75
C THR A 9 19.93 -6.55 -6.63
N LEU A 10 20.26 -5.99 -7.79
CA LEU A 10 19.29 -5.50 -8.77
C LEU A 10 19.52 -6.21 -10.11
N PRO A 11 18.45 -6.46 -10.88
CA PRO A 11 18.59 -6.93 -12.25
C PRO A 11 19.44 -5.95 -13.07
N PRO A 12 20.31 -6.45 -13.97
CA PRO A 12 21.20 -5.61 -14.77
C PRO A 12 20.43 -4.62 -15.66
N GLU A 13 19.24 -4.98 -16.11
CA GLU A 13 18.37 -4.12 -16.91
C GLU A 13 17.91 -2.90 -16.10
N VAL A 14 17.48 -3.13 -14.85
CA VAL A 14 17.03 -2.09 -13.93
C VAL A 14 18.18 -1.14 -13.58
N LEU A 15 19.38 -1.68 -13.37
CA LEU A 15 20.57 -0.87 -13.10
C LEU A 15 20.95 -0.02 -14.33
N SER A 16 20.83 -0.58 -15.53
CA SER A 16 21.11 0.13 -16.79
C SER A 16 20.16 1.30 -16.98
N GLU A 17 18.86 1.06 -16.78
CA GLU A 17 17.83 2.09 -16.89
C GLU A 17 18.01 3.18 -15.82
N LEU A 18 18.24 2.79 -14.56
CA LEU A 18 18.56 3.71 -13.49
C LEU A 18 19.79 4.57 -13.81
N SER A 19 20.80 3.97 -14.45
CA SER A 19 22.04 4.65 -14.81
C SER A 19 21.89 5.65 -15.95
N LYS A 20 20.95 5.41 -16.87
CA LYS A 20 20.61 6.32 -17.97
C LYS A 20 19.75 7.48 -17.50
N SER A 21 18.79 7.21 -16.62
CA SER A 21 17.77 8.18 -16.20
C SER A 21 18.20 9.02 -14.99
N VAL A 22 19.13 8.53 -14.17
CA VAL A 22 19.52 9.17 -12.91
C VAL A 22 21.03 9.38 -12.83
N GLU A 23 21.43 10.62 -12.54
CA GLU A 23 22.82 10.99 -12.32
C GLU A 23 23.49 10.10 -11.26
N PRO A 24 24.77 9.74 -11.41
CA PRO A 24 25.48 8.81 -10.52
C PRO A 24 25.37 9.15 -9.02
N ARG A 25 25.41 10.44 -8.67
CA ARG A 25 25.38 10.92 -7.28
C ARG A 25 23.96 11.00 -6.67
N LYS A 26 22.92 10.75 -7.47
CA LYS A 26 21.50 10.82 -7.04
C LYS A 26 20.83 9.44 -6.98
N ARG A 27 21.51 8.36 -7.36
CA ARG A 27 20.94 7.00 -7.40
C ARG A 27 20.42 6.53 -6.04
N SER A 28 21.22 6.66 -4.98
CA SER A 28 20.77 6.25 -3.63
C SER A 28 19.56 7.04 -3.16
N ARG A 29 19.47 8.32 -3.51
CA ARG A 29 18.29 9.16 -3.19
C ARG A 29 17.07 8.68 -3.95
N PHE A 30 17.20 8.44 -5.25
CA PHE A 30 16.12 7.95 -6.10
C PHE A 30 15.59 6.59 -5.60
N ILE A 31 16.48 5.66 -5.24
CA ILE A 31 16.09 4.35 -4.69
C ILE A 31 15.35 4.55 -3.37
N ALA A 32 15.85 5.39 -2.46
CA ALA A 32 15.19 5.65 -1.19
C ALA A 32 13.79 6.26 -1.36
N GLU A 33 13.64 7.26 -2.24
CA GLU A 33 12.35 7.90 -2.53
C GLU A 33 11.36 6.89 -3.15
N SER A 34 11.85 6.05 -4.06
CA SER A 34 11.04 5.00 -4.70
C SER A 34 10.55 3.97 -3.68
N VAL A 35 11.43 3.51 -2.77
CA VAL A 35 11.05 2.59 -1.69
C VAL A 35 10.01 3.22 -0.76
N VAL A 36 10.20 4.48 -0.36
CA VAL A 36 9.22 5.21 0.47
C VAL A 36 7.86 5.29 -0.22
N ARG A 37 7.85 5.62 -1.52
CA ARG A 37 6.62 5.68 -2.31
C ARG A 37 5.93 4.32 -2.38
N SER A 38 6.65 3.25 -2.73
CA SER A 38 6.08 1.90 -2.81
C SER A 38 5.54 1.42 -1.45
N LEU A 39 6.23 1.73 -0.35
CA LEU A 39 5.73 1.41 1.00
C LEU A 39 4.44 2.17 1.35
N LYS A 40 4.31 3.44 0.94
CA LYS A 40 3.07 4.20 1.11
C LYS A 40 1.93 3.60 0.29
N GLU A 41 2.20 3.24 -0.97
CA GLU A 41 1.22 2.59 -1.85
C GLU A 41 0.77 1.24 -1.29
N LEU A 42 1.69 0.41 -0.78
CA LEU A 42 1.37 -0.86 -0.12
C LEU A 42 0.50 -0.65 1.13
N LYS A 43 0.82 0.34 1.97
CA LYS A 43 0.00 0.67 3.15
C LYS A 43 -1.39 1.15 2.75
N ALA A 44 -1.49 2.00 1.74
CA ALA A 44 -2.77 2.48 1.23
C ALA A 44 -3.63 1.32 0.68
N LYS A 45 -3.02 0.39 -0.06
CA LYS A 45 -3.70 -0.81 -0.55
C LYS A 45 -4.18 -1.72 0.59
N ARG A 46 -3.34 -1.97 1.60
CA ARG A 46 -3.73 -2.76 2.78
C ARG A 46 -4.89 -2.10 3.52
N LEU A 47 -4.80 -0.80 3.75
CA LEU A 47 -5.84 -0.05 4.44
C LEU A 47 -7.17 -0.06 3.65
N ALA A 48 -7.11 0.08 2.31
CA ALA A 48 -8.29 -0.02 1.46
C ALA A 48 -8.94 -1.41 1.53
N LEU A 49 -8.13 -2.48 1.57
CA LEU A 49 -8.62 -3.85 1.74
C LEU A 49 -9.28 -4.05 3.12
N GLU A 50 -8.66 -3.56 4.19
CA GLU A 50 -9.22 -3.61 5.55
C GLU A 50 -10.55 -2.83 5.65
N TYR A 51 -10.66 -1.68 4.97
CA TYR A 51 -11.92 -0.93 4.89
C TYR A 51 -12.99 -1.64 4.05
N GLU A 52 -12.61 -2.36 3.00
CA GLU A 52 -13.54 -3.15 2.19
C GLU A 52 -14.09 -4.34 2.99
N GLU A 53 -13.23 -5.03 3.75
CA GLU A 53 -13.61 -6.09 4.67
C GLU A 53 -14.52 -5.56 5.80
N ALA A 54 -14.16 -4.45 6.45
CA ALA A 54 -14.99 -3.79 7.46
C ALA A 54 -16.33 -3.29 6.88
N GLY A 55 -16.33 -2.77 5.66
CA GLY A 55 -17.56 -2.33 4.96
C GLY A 55 -18.47 -3.49 4.56
N ALA A 56 -17.90 -4.66 4.23
CA ALA A 56 -18.66 -5.87 3.94
C ALA A 56 -19.30 -6.47 5.21
N GLU A 57 -18.65 -6.31 6.37
CA GLU A 57 -19.20 -6.74 7.66
C GLU A 57 -20.30 -5.79 8.16
N ILE A 58 -20.13 -4.47 7.98
CA ILE A 58 -21.16 -3.46 8.29
C ILE A 58 -22.42 -3.66 7.44
N ARG A 59 -22.29 -3.97 6.14
CA ARG A 59 -23.45 -4.25 5.26
C ARG A 59 -24.23 -5.49 5.71
N ARG A 60 -23.54 -6.57 6.11
CA ARG A 60 -24.17 -7.80 6.63
C ARG A 60 -24.94 -7.54 7.94
N VAL A 61 -24.33 -6.79 8.86
CA VAL A 61 -24.97 -6.44 10.14
C VAL A 61 -26.19 -5.53 9.92
N ASN A 62 -26.15 -4.60 8.97
CA ASN A 62 -27.29 -3.75 8.66
C ASN A 62 -28.45 -4.52 7.99
N GLU A 63 -28.17 -5.48 7.10
CA GLU A 63 -29.20 -6.34 6.49
C GLU A 63 -29.88 -7.25 7.53
N ASP A 64 -29.11 -7.81 8.49
CA ASP A 64 -29.67 -8.61 9.59
C ASP A 64 -30.52 -7.76 10.57
N LEU A 65 -30.14 -6.49 10.79
CA LEU A 65 -30.85 -5.57 11.68
C LEU A 65 -32.13 -5.00 11.04
N GLU A 66 -32.14 -4.74 9.73
CA GLU A 66 -33.35 -4.37 8.98
C GLU A 66 -34.35 -5.52 8.89
N GLY A 67 -33.89 -6.77 8.80
CA GLY A 67 -34.74 -7.96 8.84
C GLY A 67 -35.47 -8.17 10.17
N THR A 68 -34.85 -7.80 11.29
CA THR A 68 -35.45 -7.92 12.64
C THR A 68 -36.36 -6.76 13.03
N LEU A 69 -36.21 -5.58 12.42
CA LEU A 69 -37.08 -4.42 12.65
C LEU A 69 -38.50 -4.61 12.07
N ASN A 70 -38.64 -5.41 11.00
CA ASN A 70 -39.94 -5.71 10.39
C ASN A 70 -40.73 -6.83 11.09
N ASP A 71 -40.14 -7.54 12.05
CA ASP A 71 -40.76 -8.68 12.75
C ASP A 71 -41.53 -8.25 14.02
N GLY A 72 -41.49 -6.96 14.38
CA GLY A 72 -42.13 -6.38 15.56
C GLY A 72 -43.27 -5.40 15.27
N LEU A 73 -43.69 -5.27 14.01
CA LEU A 73 -44.80 -4.42 13.57
C LEU A 73 -45.92 -5.29 12.99
N ASP A 74 -46.49 -6.19 13.80
CA ASP A 74 -47.78 -6.86 13.55
C ASP A 74 -48.54 -7.02 14.87
#